data_AF-A0A284RIG7-F1
#
_entry.id   AF-A0A284RIG7-F1
#
_cell.length_a   1.000
_cell.length_b   1.000
_cell.length_c   1.000
_cell.angle_alpha   90.00
_cell.angle_beta   90.00
_cell.angle_gamma   90.00
#
_symmetry.space_group_name_H-M   'P 1'
#
loop_
_entity.id
_entity.type
_entity.pdbx_description
1 polymer ?
#
loop_
_entity_poly.entity_id
_entity_poly.type
_entity_poly.pdbx_seq_one_letter_code
_entity_poly.pdbx_strand_id
1 'polypeptide(L)'
;MATMSVQEREDASKMNTLVIAFDTLQVLGLVLLLALLAPALFSSNIKRTATWFGMIVSGIIYCASYLILMFIGGQGGSEPSTGVCLFQACLVHSTPIFGTSCALSFVMDLSVSFFCTFLGKTPPRVTPIILLASSSLLFMIGGLEALVTGLKDPEDVRRNESHLYCHITTPAM
;
A
#
# COMPACT_ATOMS: atom_id res chain seq x y z
N MET A 1 -30.70 7.87 27.58
CA MET A 1 -30.31 8.58 26.34
C MET A 1 -29.22 9.55 26.73
N ALA A 2 -27.96 9.13 26.63
CA ALA A 2 -26.82 9.94 27.10
C ALA A 2 -26.59 11.10 26.12
N THR A 3 -26.63 12.33 26.63
CA THR A 3 -26.24 13.53 25.88
C THR A 3 -24.73 13.50 25.68
N MET A 4 -24.27 13.17 24.47
CA MET A 4 -22.89 13.38 24.06
C MET A 4 -22.52 14.85 24.28
N SER A 5 -21.33 15.07 24.84
CA SER A 5 -20.79 16.41 25.05
C SER A 5 -20.49 17.10 23.71
N VAL A 6 -20.46 18.44 23.70
CA VAL A 6 -20.14 19.23 22.50
C VAL A 6 -18.76 18.87 21.95
N GLN A 7 -17.81 18.56 22.83
CA GLN A 7 -16.45 18.15 22.47
C GLN A 7 -16.45 16.83 21.67
N GLU A 8 -17.14 15.80 22.15
CA GLU A 8 -17.22 14.50 21.46
C GLU A 8 -17.85 14.63 20.06
N ARG A 9 -18.78 15.57 19.87
CA ARG A 9 -19.39 15.83 18.56
C ARG A 9 -18.39 16.47 17.59
N GLU A 10 -17.56 17.39 18.08
CA GLU A 10 -16.55 18.04 17.26
C GLU A 10 -15.45 17.06 16.83
N ASP A 11 -14.99 16.22 17.77
CA ASP A 11 -13.96 15.21 17.50
C ASP A 11 -14.47 14.13 16.52
N ALA A 12 -15.72 13.68 16.66
CA ALA A 12 -16.35 12.77 15.70
C ALA A 12 -16.49 13.40 14.30
N SER A 13 -16.85 14.69 14.22
CA SER A 13 -16.95 15.40 12.94
C SER A 13 -15.60 15.52 12.23
N LYS A 14 -14.54 15.84 12.99
CA LYS A 14 -13.16 15.91 12.45
C LYS A 14 -12.71 14.53 11.96
N MET A 15 -12.97 13.49 12.74
CA MET A 15 -12.64 12.11 12.36
C MET A 15 -13.31 11.69 11.06
N ASN A 16 -14.62 11.91 10.94
CA ASN A 16 -15.36 11.59 9.72
C ASN A 16 -14.82 12.34 8.49
N THR A 17 -14.49 13.63 8.66
CA THR A 17 -13.90 14.44 7.59
C THR A 17 -12.54 13.86 7.15
N LEU A 18 -11.72 13.42 8.10
CA LEU A 18 -10.41 12.84 7.85
C LEU A 18 -10.53 11.50 7.10
N VAL A 19 -11.45 10.62 7.53
CA VAL A 19 -11.74 9.35 6.85
C VAL A 19 -12.18 9.60 5.40
N ILE A 20 -13.16 10.49 5.18
CA ILE A 20 -13.66 10.81 3.83
C ILE A 20 -12.55 11.37 2.95
N ALA A 21 -11.74 12.31 3.45
CA ALA A 21 -10.65 12.89 2.69
C ALA A 21 -9.59 11.83 2.32
N PHE A 22 -9.23 10.97 3.28
CA PHE A 22 -8.27 9.90 3.06
C PHE A 22 -8.77 8.88 2.02
N ASP A 23 -10.00 8.39 2.15
CA ASP A 23 -10.59 7.43 1.21
C ASP A 23 -10.72 8.04 -0.18
N THR A 24 -11.13 9.31 -0.28
CA THR A 24 -11.23 10.02 -1.56
C THR A 24 -9.86 10.08 -2.25
N LEU A 25 -8.79 10.38 -1.50
CA LEU A 25 -7.44 10.40 -2.05
C LEU A 25 -6.99 9.00 -2.49
N GLN A 26 -7.32 7.95 -1.73
CA GLN A 26 -6.94 6.58 -2.09
C GLN A 26 -7.70 6.07 -3.31
N VAL A 27 -9.01 6.34 -3.40
CA VAL A 27 -9.81 6.00 -4.59
C VAL A 27 -9.30 6.76 -5.80
N LEU A 28 -9.02 8.05 -5.67
CA LEU A 28 -8.48 8.86 -6.75
C LEU A 28 -7.11 8.32 -7.21
N GLY A 29 -6.21 8.02 -6.27
CA GLY A 29 -4.91 7.42 -6.56
C GLY A 29 -5.05 6.09 -7.30
N LEU A 30 -5.93 5.20 -6.85
CA LEU A 30 -6.22 3.93 -7.50
C LEU A 30 -6.73 4.12 -8.93
N VAL A 31 -7.72 4.99 -9.13
CA VAL A 31 -8.30 5.27 -10.45
C VAL A 31 -7.25 5.84 -11.40
N LEU A 32 -6.42 6.79 -10.94
CA LEU A 32 -5.36 7.38 -11.75
C LEU A 32 -4.27 6.35 -12.12
N LEU A 33 -3.88 5.49 -11.18
CA LEU A 33 -2.90 4.43 -11.46
C LEU A 33 -3.43 3.39 -12.45
N LEU A 34 -4.70 3.00 -12.33
CA LEU A 34 -5.34 2.10 -13.30
C LEU A 34 -5.46 2.76 -14.68
N ALA A 35 -5.85 4.04 -14.72
CA ALA A 35 -5.91 4.81 -15.96
C ALA A 35 -4.53 4.94 -16.62
N LEU A 36 -3.46 5.05 -15.83
CA LEU A 36 -2.09 5.11 -16.32
C LEU A 36 -1.59 3.73 -16.80
N LEU A 37 -2.02 2.65 -16.14
CA LEU A 37 -1.68 1.28 -16.52
C LEU A 37 -2.39 0.83 -17.81
N ALA A 38 -3.63 1.26 -18.02
CA ALA A 38 -4.47 0.80 -19.14
C ALA A 38 -3.82 1.02 -20.53
N PRO A 39 -3.32 2.22 -20.91
CA PRO A 39 -2.65 2.41 -22.19
C PRO A 39 -1.43 1.52 -22.37
N ALA A 40 -0.67 1.27 -21.30
CA ALA A 40 0.51 0.43 -21.35
C ALA A 40 0.18 -1.06 -21.56
N LEU A 41 -1.00 -1.51 -21.13
CA LEU A 41 -1.48 -2.87 -21.36
C LEU A 41 -2.17 -3.06 -22.71
N PHE A 42 -2.95 -2.06 -23.15
CA PHE A 42 -3.77 -2.17 -24.36
C PHE A 42 -3.09 -1.64 -25.63
N SER A 43 -2.00 -0.87 -25.52
CA SER A 43 -1.28 -0.32 -26.66
C SER A 43 0.08 -0.99 -26.85
N SER A 44 0.24 -1.75 -27.93
CA SER A 44 1.53 -2.35 -28.33
C SER A 44 2.61 -1.33 -28.68
N ASN A 45 2.23 -0.07 -28.91
CA ASN A 45 3.17 1.02 -29.20
C ASN A 45 3.87 1.56 -27.94
N ILE A 46 3.31 1.33 -26.74
CA ILE A 46 3.85 1.87 -25.50
C ILE A 46 4.81 0.86 -24.89
N LYS A 47 6.11 1.04 -25.15
CA LYS A 47 7.17 0.25 -24.50
C LYS A 47 7.56 0.88 -23.16
N ARG A 48 7.47 0.10 -22.09
CA ARG A 48 7.87 0.47 -20.72
C ARG A 48 8.74 -0.64 -20.12
N THR A 49 9.60 -0.28 -19.18
CA THR A 49 10.43 -1.25 -18.46
C THR A 49 9.58 -2.08 -17.50
N ALA A 50 10.02 -3.29 -17.18
CA ALA A 50 9.31 -4.12 -16.19
C ALA A 50 9.23 -3.42 -14.83
N THR A 51 10.28 -2.68 -14.45
CA THR A 51 10.34 -1.91 -13.19
C THR A 51 9.30 -0.80 -13.12
N TRP A 52 8.92 -0.20 -14.25
CA TRP A 52 7.82 0.75 -14.33
C TRP A 52 6.49 0.10 -13.93
N PHE A 53 6.20 -1.09 -14.48
CA PHE A 53 5.01 -1.85 -14.09
C PHE A 53 5.03 -2.20 -12.61
N GLY A 54 6.20 -2.59 -12.08
CA GLY A 54 6.39 -2.85 -10.65
C GLY A 54 6.00 -1.66 -9.77
N MET A 55 6.44 -0.43 -10.11
CA MET A 55 6.04 0.77 -9.37
C MET A 55 4.54 1.06 -9.43
N ILE A 56 3.92 0.88 -10.60
CA ILE A 56 2.48 1.13 -10.74
C ILE A 56 1.68 0.10 -9.94
N VAL A 57 2.07 -1.17 -10.02
CA VAL A 57 1.46 -2.25 -9.26
C VAL A 57 1.64 -2.06 -7.76
N SER A 58 2.82 -1.61 -7.29
CA SER A 58 3.02 -1.34 -5.86
C SER A 58 2.12 -0.21 -5.35
N GLY A 59 1.91 0.84 -6.16
CA GLY A 59 0.94 1.90 -5.85
C GLY A 59 -0.51 1.40 -5.82
N ILE A 60 -0.89 0.53 -6.75
CA ILE A 60 -2.24 -0.09 -6.76
C ILE A 60 -2.45 -0.92 -5.50
N ILE A 61 -1.47 -1.74 -5.11
CA ILE A 61 -1.51 -2.52 -3.87
C ILE A 61 -1.62 -1.59 -2.66
N TYR A 62 -0.89 -0.47 -2.64
CA TYR A 62 -0.97 0.52 -1.57
C TYR A 62 -2.40 1.05 -1.41
N CYS A 63 -2.98 1.61 -2.47
CA CYS A 63 -4.33 2.14 -2.41
C CYS A 63 -5.35 1.05 -2.06
N ALA A 64 -5.25 -0.14 -2.66
CA ALA A 64 -6.15 -1.26 -2.38
C ALA A 64 -6.11 -1.68 -0.91
N SER A 65 -4.92 -1.74 -0.30
CA SER A 65 -4.73 -2.13 1.11
C SER A 65 -5.46 -1.20 2.07
N TYR A 66 -5.38 0.11 1.83
CA TYR A 66 -6.06 1.08 2.68
C TYR A 66 -7.58 1.11 2.46
N LEU A 67 -8.07 0.78 1.26
CA LEU A 67 -9.50 0.77 0.95
C LEU A 67 -10.25 -0.48 1.45
N ILE A 68 -9.56 -1.51 1.99
CA ILE A 68 -10.21 -2.75 2.46
C ILE A 68 -11.35 -2.47 3.45
N LEU A 69 -11.12 -1.63 4.47
CA LEU A 69 -12.16 -1.32 5.46
C LEU A 69 -13.31 -0.51 4.88
N MET A 70 -13.04 0.37 3.92
CA MET A 70 -14.08 1.13 3.22
C MET A 70 -15.02 0.17 2.49
N PHE A 71 -14.48 -0.80 1.72
CA PHE A 71 -15.28 -1.76 0.96
C PHE A 71 -16.09 -2.73 1.85
N ILE A 72 -15.55 -3.09 3.02
CA ILE A 72 -16.21 -4.00 3.97
C ILE A 72 -17.18 -3.25 4.90
N GLY A 73 -17.16 -1.90 4.90
CA GLY A 73 -17.95 -1.08 5.82
C GLY A 73 -17.40 -1.05 7.25
N GLY A 74 -16.15 -1.46 7.44
CA GLY A 74 -15.47 -1.54 8.74
C GLY A 74 -14.97 -0.21 9.31
N GLN A 75 -15.16 0.92 8.62
CA GLN A 75 -14.72 2.25 9.08
C GLN A 75 -15.74 2.94 10.00
N GLY A 76 -17.04 2.88 9.68
CA GLY A 76 -18.12 3.51 10.45
C GLY A 76 -19.03 2.53 11.21
N GLY A 77 -18.88 1.22 10.94
CA GLY A 77 -19.71 0.17 11.52
C GLY A 77 -19.08 -0.55 12.71
N SER A 78 -19.61 -1.75 12.98
CA SER A 78 -19.07 -2.71 13.95
C SER A 78 -17.60 -3.01 13.69
N GLU A 79 -16.87 -3.39 14.74
CA GLU A 79 -15.46 -3.74 14.64
C GLU A 79 -15.25 -4.84 13.57
N PRO A 80 -14.28 -4.68 12.66
CA PRO A 80 -14.03 -5.66 11.62
C PRO A 80 -13.57 -6.99 12.23
N SER A 81 -13.88 -8.11 11.57
CA SER A 81 -13.38 -9.41 12.01
C SER A 81 -11.84 -9.39 12.12
N THR A 82 -11.29 -10.01 13.15
CA THR A 82 -9.85 -10.05 13.43
C THR A 82 -9.03 -10.48 12.21
N GLY A 83 -9.52 -11.44 11.41
CA GLY A 83 -8.83 -11.89 10.19
C GLY A 83 -8.72 -10.81 9.11
N VAL A 84 -9.78 -10.04 8.86
CA VAL A 84 -9.76 -8.90 7.92
C VAL A 84 -8.82 -7.81 8.42
N CYS A 85 -8.87 -7.52 9.73
CA CYS A 85 -8.05 -6.51 10.36
C CYS A 85 -6.55 -6.89 10.31
N LEU A 86 -6.23 -8.15 10.60
CA LEU A 86 -4.89 -8.71 10.49
C LEU A 86 -4.38 -8.68 9.05
N PHE A 87 -5.21 -9.11 8.09
CA PHE A 87 -4.84 -9.09 6.68
C PHE A 87 -4.54 -7.66 6.19
N GLN A 88 -5.40 -6.70 6.54
CA GLN A 88 -5.17 -5.30 6.22
C GLN A 88 -3.89 -4.78 6.89
N ALA A 89 -3.68 -5.05 8.18
CA ALA A 89 -2.50 -4.62 8.90
C ALA A 89 -1.22 -5.16 8.26
N CYS A 90 -1.19 -6.45 7.88
CA CYS A 90 -0.06 -7.05 7.18
C CYS A 90 0.27 -6.31 5.88
N LEU A 91 -0.76 -5.99 5.09
CA LEU A 91 -0.58 -5.26 3.84
C LEU A 91 -0.13 -3.81 4.07
N VAL A 92 -0.76 -3.10 5.01
CA VAL A 92 -0.43 -1.69 5.31
C VAL A 92 1.00 -1.55 5.83
N HIS A 93 1.48 -2.50 6.64
CA HIS A 93 2.86 -2.49 7.14
C HIS A 93 3.89 -2.86 6.06
N SER A 94 3.57 -3.81 5.17
CA SER A 94 4.50 -4.30 4.14
C SER A 94 4.53 -3.42 2.87
N THR A 95 3.45 -2.73 2.54
CA THR A 95 3.36 -1.99 1.28
C THR A 95 4.31 -0.78 1.18
N PRO A 96 4.58 0.01 2.24
CA PRO A 96 5.61 1.05 2.18
C PRO A 96 7.00 0.50 1.80
N ILE A 97 7.37 -0.68 2.31
CA ILE A 97 8.62 -1.37 1.97
C ILE A 97 8.60 -1.77 0.48
N PHE A 98 7.47 -2.30 0.00
CA PHE A 98 7.32 -2.66 -1.40
C PHE A 98 7.36 -1.44 -2.34
N GLY A 99 6.66 -0.37 -1.99
CA GLY A 99 6.62 0.86 -2.76
C GLY A 99 8.01 1.50 -2.91
N THR A 100 8.73 1.63 -1.79
CA THR A 100 10.09 2.19 -1.78
C THR A 100 11.11 1.30 -2.53
N SER A 101 11.04 -0.02 -2.36
CA SER A 101 11.92 -0.94 -3.09
C SER A 101 11.63 -0.99 -4.60
N CYS A 102 10.36 -0.97 -5.02
CA CYS A 102 9.99 -0.83 -6.43
C CYS A 102 10.42 0.52 -7.00
N ALA A 103 10.32 1.61 -6.23
CA ALA A 103 10.79 2.93 -6.66
C ALA A 103 12.29 2.95 -6.88
N LEU A 104 13.06 2.41 -5.93
CA LEU A 104 14.51 2.27 -6.07
C LEU A 104 14.86 1.40 -7.29
N SER A 105 14.16 0.29 -7.48
CA SER A 105 14.34 -0.61 -8.63
C SER A 105 14.14 0.10 -9.96
N PHE A 106 13.11 0.94 -10.09
CA PHE A 106 12.86 1.72 -11.29
C PHE A 106 13.94 2.77 -11.54
N VAL A 107 14.35 3.52 -10.50
CA VAL A 107 15.43 4.51 -10.62
C VAL A 107 16.74 3.85 -11.01
N MET A 108 17.07 2.69 -10.43
CA MET A 108 18.28 1.95 -10.75
C MET A 108 18.26 1.40 -12.18
N ASP A 109 17.15 0.79 -12.60
CA ASP A 109 16.99 0.26 -13.96
C ASP A 109 17.08 1.37 -15.02
N LEU A 110 16.46 2.53 -14.77
CA LEU A 110 16.60 3.71 -15.62
C LEU A 110 18.03 4.24 -15.64
N SER A 111 18.69 4.34 -14.49
CA SER A 111 20.07 4.82 -14.39
C SER A 111 21.01 3.91 -15.17
N VAL A 112 20.93 2.59 -14.96
CA VAL A 112 21.72 1.59 -15.70
C VAL A 112 21.45 1.70 -17.20
N SER A 113 20.18 1.80 -17.61
CA SER A 113 19.82 1.95 -19.02
C SER A 113 20.41 3.22 -19.65
N PHE A 114 20.38 4.33 -18.91
CA PHE A 114 20.95 5.61 -19.35
C PHE A 114 22.47 5.52 -19.47
N PHE A 115 23.17 5.01 -18.44
CA PHE A 115 24.63 4.85 -18.46
C PHE A 115 25.10 3.86 -19.53
N CYS A 116 24.41 2.74 -19.72
CA CYS A 116 24.72 1.79 -20.79
C CYS A 116 24.59 2.45 -22.16
N THR A 117 23.49 3.18 -22.39
CA THR A 117 23.27 3.91 -23.65
C THR A 117 24.37 4.95 -23.90
N PHE A 118 24.75 5.71 -22.86
CA PHE A 118 25.84 6.70 -22.94
C PHE A 118 27.20 6.06 -23.26
N LEU A 119 27.47 4.88 -22.71
CA LEU A 119 28.69 4.11 -22.96
C LEU A 119 28.64 3.26 -24.24
N GLY A 120 27.57 3.34 -25.05
CA GLY A 120 27.39 2.50 -26.24
C GLY A 120 27.19 1.01 -25.96
N LYS A 121 26.81 0.65 -24.73
CA LYS A 121 26.55 -0.73 -24.28
C LYS A 121 25.05 -1.01 -24.25
N THR A 122 24.68 -2.27 -24.44
CA THR A 122 23.29 -2.72 -24.26
C THR A 122 23.00 -3.01 -22.80
N PRO A 123 21.91 -2.49 -22.21
CA PRO A 123 21.56 -2.79 -20.83
C PRO A 123 21.22 -4.28 -20.63
N PRO A 124 21.60 -4.90 -19.49
CA PRO A 124 21.28 -6.29 -19.23
C PRO A 124 19.77 -6.49 -19.03
N ARG A 125 19.17 -7.45 -19.75
CA ARG A 125 17.74 -7.78 -19.59
C ARG A 125 17.38 -8.37 -18.23
N VAL A 126 18.37 -8.92 -17.52
CA VAL A 126 18.19 -9.58 -16.21
C VAL A 126 18.10 -8.59 -15.05
N THR A 127 18.69 -7.39 -15.20
CA THR A 127 18.70 -6.35 -14.16
C THR A 127 17.30 -5.99 -13.65
N PRO A 128 16.32 -5.64 -14.49
CA PRO A 128 14.98 -5.32 -14.01
C PRO A 128 14.29 -6.49 -13.31
N ILE A 129 14.55 -7.73 -13.74
CA ILE A 129 13.96 -8.93 -13.13
C ILE A 129 14.51 -9.15 -11.72
N ILE A 130 15.83 -9.05 -11.55
CA ILE A 130 16.48 -9.20 -10.24
C ILE A 130 16.00 -8.12 -9.27
N LEU A 131 15.89 -6.88 -9.73
CA LEU A 131 15.42 -5.75 -8.91
C LEU A 131 13.96 -5.91 -8.46
N LEU A 132 13.09 -6.42 -9.34
CA LEU A 132 11.70 -6.70 -8.97
C LEU A 132 11.57 -7.92 -8.06
N ALA A 133 12.38 -8.95 -8.30
CA ALA A 133 12.43 -10.12 -7.44
C ALA A 133 12.87 -9.73 -6.01
N SER A 134 13.91 -8.90 -5.87
CA SER A 134 14.35 -8.42 -4.56
C SER A 134 13.29 -7.57 -3.87
N SER A 135 12.61 -6.66 -4.59
CA SER A 135 11.51 -5.86 -4.05
C SER A 135 10.36 -6.75 -3.54
N SER A 136 10.01 -7.78 -4.30
CA SER A 136 8.95 -8.73 -3.94
C SER A 136 9.34 -9.58 -2.73
N LEU A 137 10.61 -9.99 -2.62
CA LEU A 137 11.11 -10.70 -1.44
C LEU A 137 11.02 -9.85 -0.17
N LEU A 138 11.39 -8.56 -0.25
CA LEU A 138 11.27 -7.64 0.90
C LEU A 138 9.81 -7.45 1.34
N PHE A 139 8.89 -7.36 0.38
CA PHE A 139 7.45 -7.32 0.67
C PHE A 139 6.97 -8.57 1.40
N MET A 140 7.36 -9.75 0.92
CA MET A 140 7.00 -11.02 1.55
C MET A 140 7.58 -11.14 2.97
N ILE A 141 8.81 -10.70 3.18
CA ILE A 141 9.44 -10.70 4.52
C ILE A 141 8.65 -9.79 5.46
N GLY A 142 8.40 -8.53 5.08
CA GLY A 142 7.64 -7.60 5.92
C GLY A 142 6.20 -8.06 6.19
N GLY A 143 5.55 -8.68 5.20
CA GLY A 143 4.22 -9.27 5.37
C GLY A 143 4.21 -10.47 6.31
N LEU A 144 5.22 -11.35 6.22
CA LEU A 144 5.37 -12.49 7.12
C LEU A 144 5.68 -12.05 8.55
N GLU A 145 6.54 -11.05 8.75
CA GLU A 145 6.84 -10.49 10.06
C GLU A 145 5.58 -9.90 10.72
N ALA A 146 4.81 -9.10 9.97
CA ALA A 146 3.53 -8.57 10.44
C ALA A 146 2.52 -9.68 10.76
N LEU A 147 2.45 -10.72 9.92
CA LEU A 147 1.56 -11.86 10.14
C LEU A 147 1.93 -12.65 11.38
N VAL A 148 3.21 -12.97 11.56
CA VAL A 148 3.71 -13.69 12.74
C VAL A 148 3.46 -12.89 14.01
N THR A 149 3.63 -11.56 13.96
CA THR A 149 3.38 -10.68 15.11
C THR A 149 1.90 -10.63 15.46
N GLY A 150 1.02 -10.41 14.48
CA GLY A 150 -0.42 -10.35 14.72
C GLY A 150 -1.08 -11.70 15.05
N LEU A 151 -0.47 -12.83 14.70
CA LEU A 151 -0.93 -14.16 15.13
C LEU A 151 -0.51 -14.53 16.54
N LYS A 152 0.61 -13.98 17.04
CA LYS A 152 1.06 -14.23 18.42
C LYS A 152 0.15 -13.54 19.43
N ASP A 153 -0.24 -12.30 19.13
CA ASP A 153 -1.06 -11.47 20.01
C ASP A 153 -2.30 -10.94 19.26
N PRO A 154 -3.31 -11.81 19.02
CA PRO A 154 -4.49 -11.44 18.23
C PRO A 154 -5.37 -10.37 18.89
N GLU A 155 -5.23 -10.15 20.19
CA GLU A 155 -5.95 -9.09 20.92
C GLU A 155 -5.43 -7.68 20.59
N ASP A 156 -4.18 -7.58 20.11
CA ASP A 156 -3.50 -6.33 19.74
C ASP A 156 -3.77 -5.91 18.29
N VAL A 157 -4.51 -6.73 17.53
CA VAL A 157 -4.93 -6.42 16.16
C VAL A 157 -6.24 -5.66 16.20
N ARG A 158 -6.16 -4.32 16.24
CA ARG A 158 -7.34 -3.46 16.30
C ARG A 158 -7.35 -2.37 15.26
N ARG A 159 -8.58 -1.92 14.94
CA ARG A 159 -8.79 -0.71 14.14
C ARG A 159 -8.16 0.46 14.89
N ASN A 160 -7.34 1.23 14.19
CA ASN A 160 -6.73 2.44 14.76
C ASN A 160 -7.84 3.42 15.22
N GLU A 161 -7.54 4.27 16.20
CA GLU A 161 -8.44 5.33 16.69
C GLU A 161 -8.90 6.27 15.57
N SER A 162 -8.08 6.42 14.53
CA SER A 162 -8.44 7.20 13.34
C SER A 162 -9.47 6.52 12.42
N HIS A 163 -9.85 5.27 12.69
CA HIS A 163 -10.75 4.43 11.89
C HIS A 163 -10.32 4.16 10.44
N LEU A 164 -9.12 4.59 10.04
CA LEU A 164 -8.62 4.49 8.66
C LEU A 164 -8.15 3.08 8.27
N TYR A 165 -7.43 2.43 9.17
CA TYR A 165 -6.79 1.14 8.93
C TYR A 165 -6.61 0.37 10.25
N CYS A 166 -6.38 -0.92 10.12
CA CYS A 166 -5.99 -1.79 11.21
C CYS A 166 -4.49 -1.76 11.44
N HIS A 167 -4.10 -1.71 12.71
CA HIS A 167 -2.70 -1.70 13.13
C HIS A 167 -2.45 -2.83 14.14
N ILE A 168 -1.20 -3.26 14.22
CA ILE A 168 -0.74 -4.17 15.28
C ILE A 168 -0.13 -3.28 16.35
N THR A 169 -0.76 -3.18 17.51
CA THR A 169 -0.21 -2.42 18.64
C THR A 169 0.94 -3.22 19.23
N THR A 170 2.18 -2.88 18.91
CA THR A 170 3.32 -3.43 19.67
C THR A 170 3.32 -2.83 21.08
N PRO A 171 3.49 -3.61 22.16
CA PRO A 171 3.65 -3.06 23.49
C PRO A 171 4.84 -2.10 23.48
N ALA A 172 4.64 -0.90 24.04
CA ALA A 172 5.66 0.13 24.12
C ALA A 172 6.95 -0.46 24.74
N MET A 173 8.04 -0.43 23.99
CA MET A 173 9.39 -0.55 24.56
C MET A 173 9.73 0.73 25.33
#